data_AF-W1YEX1-F1
#
_entry.id   AF-W1YEX1-F1
#
_cell.length_a   1.000
_cell.length_b   1.000
_cell.length_c   1.000
_cell.angle_alpha   90.00
_cell.angle_beta   90.00
_cell.angle_gamma   90.00
#
_symmetry.space_group_name_H-M   'P 1'
#
loop_
_entity.id
_entity.type
_entity.pdbx_description
1 polymer ?
#
loop_
_entity_poly.entity_id
_entity_poly.type
_entity_poly.pdbx_seq_one_letter_code
_entity_poly.pdbx_strand_id
1 'polypeptide(L)'
;TLTQDKIVLENHTDISGKTSERVLHSAWLNSHYQTGLKNLLDTAVLEGTDEESARSLASRWQKIDEIPFDFERRRMSVVVAENTEHHQLVCKGALQ
;
A
#
# COMPACT_ATOMS: atom_id res chain seq x y z
N THR A 1 -6.06 23.14 18.59
CA THR A 1 -5.34 22.12 17.81
C THR A 1 -5.79 22.22 16.36
N LEU A 2 -4.86 22.18 15.38
CA LEU A 2 -5.14 22.50 13.96
C LEU A 2 -5.67 21.32 13.13
N THR A 3 -5.36 20.08 13.51
CA THR A 3 -5.79 18.86 12.80
C THR A 3 -6.63 17.97 13.71
N GLN A 4 -7.48 17.13 13.10
CA GLN A 4 -8.32 16.15 13.80
C GLN A 4 -7.58 14.83 14.12
N ASP A 5 -6.25 14.79 13.94
CA ASP A 5 -5.43 13.57 14.05
C ASP A 5 -5.94 12.39 13.19
N LYS A 6 -6.69 12.72 12.13
CA LYS A 6 -7.24 11.77 11.15
C LYS A 6 -6.62 12.06 9.79
N ILE A 7 -6.12 11.03 9.14
CA ILE A 7 -5.61 11.08 7.77
C ILE A 7 -6.62 10.38 6.86
N VAL A 8 -6.91 10.98 5.71
CA VAL A 8 -7.79 10.43 4.66
C VAL A 8 -7.02 10.41 3.36
N LEU A 9 -7.17 9.35 2.58
CA LEU A 9 -6.61 9.26 1.23
C LEU A 9 -7.50 10.05 0.28
N GLU A 10 -7.02 11.21 -0.17
CA GLU A 10 -7.75 12.06 -1.13
C GLU A 10 -7.49 11.66 -2.59
N ASN A 11 -6.27 11.21 -2.92
CA ASN A 11 -5.86 10.98 -4.31
C ASN A 11 -4.96 9.74 -4.45
N HIS A 12 -5.15 9.00 -5.54
CA HIS A 12 -4.26 7.93 -6.00
C HIS A 12 -4.02 8.10 -7.50
N THR A 13 -2.86 8.64 -7.87
CA THR A 13 -2.59 9.09 -9.23
C THR A 13 -1.39 8.41 -9.84
N ASP A 14 -1.38 8.30 -11.17
CA ASP A 14 -0.18 8.01 -11.93
C ASP A 14 0.80 9.20 -11.95
N ILE A 15 1.93 9.02 -12.64
CA ILE A 15 2.98 10.03 -12.77
C ILE A 15 2.55 11.31 -13.51
N SER A 16 1.42 11.27 -14.23
CA SER A 16 0.84 12.43 -14.92
C SER A 16 -0.24 13.13 -14.08
N GLY A 17 -0.49 12.66 -12.84
CA GLY A 17 -1.52 13.20 -11.95
C GLY A 17 -2.92 12.70 -12.26
N LYS A 18 -3.09 11.70 -13.13
CA LYS A 18 -4.40 11.12 -13.44
C LYS A 18 -4.75 10.01 -12.44
N THR A 19 -5.99 9.96 -11.97
CA THR A 19 -6.49 8.90 -11.09
C THR A 19 -6.16 7.51 -11.64
N SER A 20 -5.64 6.63 -10.79
CA SER A 20 -5.17 5.30 -11.16
C SER A 20 -5.48 4.27 -10.08
N GLU A 21 -6.39 3.34 -10.41
CA GLU A 21 -6.69 2.18 -9.54
C GLU A 21 -5.48 1.28 -9.34
N ARG A 22 -4.61 1.17 -10.34
CA ARG A 22 -3.38 0.37 -10.23
C ARG A 22 -2.49 0.87 -9.10
N VAL A 23 -2.40 2.19 -8.92
CA VAL A 23 -1.63 2.81 -7.84
C VAL A 23 -2.30 2.55 -6.49
N LEU A 24 -3.64 2.72 -6.42
CA LEU A 24 -4.41 2.40 -5.21
C LEU A 24 -4.23 0.94 -4.79
N HIS A 25 -4.44 0.00 -5.69
CA HIS A 25 -4.28 -1.44 -5.42
C HIS A 25 -2.87 -1.79 -4.97
N SER A 26 -1.85 -1.20 -5.59
CA SER A 26 -0.45 -1.42 -5.18
C SER A 26 -0.21 -0.87 -3.76
N ALA A 27 -0.68 0.34 -3.47
CA ALA A 27 -0.58 0.93 -2.14
C ALA A 27 -1.33 0.09 -1.10
N TRP A 28 -2.53 -0.39 -1.42
CA TRP A 28 -3.35 -1.25 -0.58
C TRP A 28 -2.64 -2.56 -0.24
N LEU A 29 -2.08 -3.26 -1.24
CA LEU A 29 -1.33 -4.50 -1.02
C LEU A 29 -0.17 -4.30 -0.03
N ASN A 30 0.56 -3.20 -0.17
CA ASN A 30 1.65 -2.87 0.75
C ASN A 30 1.10 -2.54 2.17
N SER A 31 0.08 -1.70 2.28
CA SER A 31 -0.53 -1.34 3.58
C SER A 31 -1.21 -2.51 4.28
N HIS A 32 -1.78 -3.45 3.53
CA HIS A 32 -2.45 -4.62 4.07
C HIS A 32 -1.45 -5.66 4.62
N TYR A 33 -0.37 -5.92 3.88
CA TYR A 33 0.55 -7.00 4.20
C TYR A 33 1.79 -6.60 5.01
N GLN A 34 2.18 -5.33 5.04
CA GLN A 34 3.33 -4.91 5.84
C GLN A 34 3.02 -5.04 7.34
N THR A 35 3.95 -5.58 8.11
CA THR A 35 3.75 -5.80 9.56
C THR A 35 4.66 -4.94 10.43
N GLY A 36 5.72 -4.37 9.85
CA GLY A 36 6.75 -3.65 10.59
C GLY A 36 6.27 -2.37 11.27
N LEU A 37 5.83 -1.38 10.50
CA LEU A 37 5.50 -0.04 11.02
C LEU A 37 4.10 0.37 10.56
N LYS A 38 3.08 0.00 11.35
CA LYS A 38 1.71 0.50 11.13
C LYS A 38 1.68 2.00 11.34
N ASN A 39 1.15 2.73 10.36
CA ASN A 39 1.09 4.18 10.37
C ASN A 39 -0.31 4.66 9.91
N LEU A 40 -0.63 5.92 10.19
CA LEU A 40 -1.95 6.50 9.86
C LEU A 40 -2.20 6.60 8.35
N LEU A 41 -1.16 6.66 7.51
CA LEU A 41 -1.31 6.66 6.05
C LEU A 41 -1.74 5.29 5.55
N ASP A 42 -1.20 4.22 6.12
CA ASP A 42 -1.58 2.85 5.77
C ASP A 42 -3.06 2.61 6.10
N THR A 43 -3.51 3.06 7.27
CA THR A 43 -4.93 3.04 7.64
C THR A 43 -5.78 3.82 6.64
N ALA A 44 -5.37 5.03 6.26
CA ALA A 44 -6.10 5.84 5.29
C ALA A 44 -6.22 5.17 3.91
N VAL A 45 -5.20 4.44 3.46
CA VAL A 45 -5.25 3.66 2.21
C VAL A 45 -6.19 2.47 2.33
N LEU A 46 -6.15 1.75 3.45
CA LEU A 46 -7.05 0.61 3.71
C LEU A 46 -8.52 1.04 3.77
N GLU A 47 -8.81 2.15 4.45
CA GLU A 47 -10.17 2.74 4.54
C GLU A 47 -10.64 3.38 3.24
N GLY A 48 -9.71 3.91 2.42
CA GLY A 48 -10.01 4.55 1.14
C GLY A 48 -10.20 3.58 -0.02
N THR A 49 -10.01 2.28 0.18
CA THR A 49 -10.23 1.25 -0.84
C THR A 49 -11.59 0.58 -0.62
N ASP A 50 -12.37 0.41 -1.68
CA ASP A 50 -13.68 -0.22 -1.56
C ASP A 50 -13.57 -1.70 -1.13
N GLU A 51 -14.58 -2.19 -0.41
CA GLU A 51 -14.56 -3.54 0.17
C GLU A 51 -14.47 -4.65 -0.89
N GLU A 52 -15.04 -4.46 -2.08
CA GLU A 52 -15.04 -5.45 -3.14
C GLU A 52 -13.61 -5.61 -3.70
N SER A 53 -12.95 -4.50 -4.02
CA SER A 53 -11.55 -4.47 -4.44
C SER A 53 -10.62 -5.02 -3.36
N ALA A 54 -10.81 -4.62 -2.10
CA ALA A 54 -10.00 -5.11 -0.98
C ALA A 54 -10.09 -6.64 -0.83
N ARG A 55 -11.30 -7.21 -0.88
CA ARG A 55 -11.51 -8.67 -0.81
C ARG A 55 -10.92 -9.39 -2.04
N SER A 56 -11.12 -8.82 -3.23
CA SER A 56 -10.56 -9.34 -4.47
C SER A 56 -9.03 -9.39 -4.40
N LEU A 57 -8.38 -8.30 -3.98
CA LEU A 57 -6.92 -8.22 -3.82
C LEU A 57 -6.41 -9.21 -2.77
N ALA A 58 -7.04 -9.29 -1.60
CA ALA A 58 -6.66 -10.19 -0.52
C ALA A 58 -6.74 -11.68 -0.93
N SER A 59 -7.74 -12.03 -1.75
CA SER A 59 -7.92 -13.40 -2.22
C SER A 59 -6.96 -13.77 -3.35
N ARG A 60 -6.68 -12.81 -4.25
CA ARG A 60 -5.85 -13.02 -5.44
C ARG A 60 -4.36 -12.98 -5.14
N TRP A 61 -3.91 -12.07 -4.27
CA TRP A 61 -2.50 -11.87 -3.99
C TRP A 61 -2.12 -12.47 -2.65
N GLN A 62 -1.16 -13.39 -2.65
CA GLN A 62 -0.62 -13.98 -1.43
C GLN A 62 0.66 -13.26 -1.02
N LYS A 63 0.82 -12.97 0.28
CA LYS A 63 2.07 -12.46 0.82
C LYS A 63 3.14 -13.54 0.78
N ILE A 64 4.27 -13.24 0.15
CA ILE A 64 5.45 -14.10 0.09
C ILE A 64 6.48 -13.66 1.13
N ASP A 65 6.78 -12.37 1.18
CA ASP A 65 7.78 -11.81 2.09
C ASP A 65 7.56 -10.30 2.30
N GLU A 66 8.35 -9.68 3.17
CA GLU A 66 8.42 -8.24 3.31
C GLU A 66 9.86 -7.75 3.53
N ILE A 67 10.12 -6.52 3.07
CA ILE A 67 11.32 -5.76 3.43
C ILE A 67 10.83 -4.64 4.35
N PRO A 68 10.97 -4.78 5.68
CA PRO A 68 10.41 -3.85 6.64
C PRO A 68 10.88 -2.41 6.43
N PHE A 69 10.19 -1.47 7.06
CA PHE A 69 10.66 -0.10 7.08
C PHE A 69 12.05 0.00 7.72
N ASP A 70 12.88 0.87 7.15
CA ASP A 70 14.21 1.17 7.65
C ASP A 70 14.39 2.68 7.65
N PHE A 71 14.92 3.20 8.75
CA PHE A 71 15.03 4.64 9.01
C PHE A 71 16.10 5.31 8.14
N GLU A 72 17.09 4.56 7.66
CA GLU A 72 18.11 5.09 6.74
C GLU A 72 17.49 5.32 5.35
N ARG A 73 16.83 4.30 4.79
CA ARG A 73 16.23 4.41 3.45
C ARG A 73 14.84 5.05 3.41
N ARG A 74 14.12 5.09 4.54
CA ARG A 74 12.75 5.59 4.70
C ARG A 74 11.73 4.98 3.73
N ARG A 75 11.85 3.67 3.48
CA ARG A 75 11.00 2.89 2.56
C ARG A 75 10.70 1.52 3.14
N MET A 76 9.55 0.98 2.77
CA MET A 76 9.13 -0.39 3.08
C MET A 76 8.58 -1.08 1.82
N SER A 77 8.74 -2.40 1.73
CA SER A 77 8.22 -3.18 0.61
C SER A 77 7.55 -4.47 1.07
N VAL A 78 6.59 -4.94 0.27
CA VAL A 78 6.04 -6.28 0.37
C VAL A 78 6.31 -7.03 -0.92
N VAL A 79 6.47 -8.34 -0.82
CA VAL A 79 6.52 -9.25 -1.97
C VAL A 79 5.23 -10.05 -1.96
N VAL A 80 4.48 -9.95 -3.05
CA VAL A 80 3.20 -10.62 -3.24
C VAL A 80 3.22 -11.44 -4.53
N ALA A 81 2.40 -12.49 -4.59
CA ALA A 81 2.29 -13.31 -5.78
C ALA A 81 0.84 -13.76 -6.03
N GLU A 82 0.41 -13.77 -7.29
CA GLU A 82 -0.87 -14.38 -7.70
C GLU A 82 -0.74 -15.88 -7.99
N ASN A 83 0.48 -16.31 -8.31
CA ASN A 83 0.85 -17.68 -8.63
C ASN A 83 2.29 -17.94 -8.18
N THR A 84 2.74 -19.19 -8.25
CA THR A 84 4.08 -19.59 -7.78
C THR A 84 5.24 -19.19 -8.70
N GLU A 85 4.97 -18.74 -9.93
CA GLU A 85 6.02 -18.47 -10.92
C GLU A 85 6.49 -17.02 -10.92
N HIS A 86 5.65 -16.09 -10.46
CA HIS A 86 5.93 -14.67 -10.52
C HIS A 86 5.69 -13.97 -9.19
N HIS A 87 6.73 -13.28 -8.70
CA HIS A 87 6.65 -12.42 -7.54
C HIS A 87 6.63 -10.96 -7.97
N GLN A 88 5.74 -10.19 -7.37
CA GLN A 88 5.67 -8.74 -7.52
C GLN A 88 6.14 -8.07 -6.22
N LEU A 89 7.16 -7.23 -6.34
CA LEU A 89 7.60 -6.36 -5.25
C LEU A 89 6.87 -5.02 -5.34
N VAL A 90 6.23 -4.61 -4.25
CA VAL A 90 5.58 -3.30 -4.14
C VAL A 90 6.26 -2.50 -3.03
N CYS A 91 6.92 -1.41 -3.40
CA CYS A 91 7.63 -0.50 -2.50
C CYS A 91 6.87 0.83 -2.35
N LYS A 92 6.81 1.36 -1.13
CA LYS A 92 6.29 2.71 -0.85
C LYS A 92 7.22 3.49 0.10
N GLY A 93 7.21 4.82 -0.04
CA GLY A 93 7.98 5.77 0.76
C GLY A 93 7.83 7.19 0.23
N ALA A 94 8.54 8.14 0.85
CA ALA A 94 8.50 9.54 0.43
C ALA A 94 9.16 9.76 -0.94
N LEU A 95 8.71 10.78 -1.68
CA LEU A 95 9.27 11.16 -3.00
C LEU A 95 10.74 11.63 -2.91
N GLN A 96 11.09 12.28 -1.79
CA GLN A 96 12.34 12.97 -1.44
C GLN A 96 12.22 14.49 -1.42
#